data_AF-A0A968SVF4-F1
#
_entry.id   AF-A0A968SVF4-F1
#
_cell.length_a   1.000
_cell.length_b   1.000
_cell.length_c   1.000
_cell.angle_alpha   90.00
_cell.angle_beta   90.00
_cell.angle_gamma   90.00
#
_symmetry.space_group_name_H-M   'P 1'
#
loop_
_entity.id
_entity.type
_entity.pdbx_description
1 polymer ?
#
loop_
_entity_poly.entity_id
_entity_poly.type
_entity_poly.pdbx_seq_one_letter_code
_entity_poly.pdbx_strand_id
1 'polypeptide(L)'
;MPHAPNWSCCRYICACPRHPELLFVHASLRNDRDSIRAHTPEDDLTAMFPDVNAEIIVRGHNHVGALRVWQGRRLVTAGSVGLPLDGNPSAQYALLERRTMGWQIEHVAVRYDVAAAVERFERSGYLAATGVIGRLYQLEVATASFHIVPFLLAYQRWNAQERSGFGTAYE
;
A
#
# COMPACT_ATOMS: atom_id res chain seq x y z
N MET A 1 -13.91 -31.46 -12.42
CA MET A 1 -13.72 -30.30 -11.53
C MET A 1 -13.36 -29.12 -12.43
N PRO A 2 -14.19 -28.07 -12.52
CA PRO A 2 -13.86 -26.94 -13.37
C PRO A 2 -12.70 -26.17 -12.74
N HIS A 3 -11.69 -25.91 -13.56
CA HIS A 3 -10.50 -25.14 -13.21
C HIS A 3 -10.88 -23.80 -12.58
N ALA A 4 -10.36 -23.53 -11.38
CA ALA A 4 -10.43 -22.20 -10.79
C ALA A 4 -9.75 -21.20 -11.73
N PRO A 5 -10.35 -20.03 -12.01
CA PRO A 5 -9.71 -19.02 -12.83
C PRO A 5 -8.43 -18.54 -12.16
N ASN A 6 -7.36 -18.41 -12.94
CA ASN A 6 -6.12 -17.77 -12.53
C ASN A 6 -6.44 -16.36 -12.04
N TRP A 7 -6.35 -16.13 -10.73
CA TRP A 7 -6.43 -14.80 -10.13
C TRP A 7 -5.15 -14.03 -10.47
N SER A 8 -5.12 -13.36 -11.63
CA SER A 8 -4.14 -12.30 -11.84
C SER A 8 -4.50 -11.16 -10.89
N CYS A 9 -3.56 -10.75 -10.02
CA CYS A 9 -3.73 -9.57 -9.17
C CYS A 9 -4.24 -8.40 -10.04
N CYS A 10 -5.34 -7.82 -9.59
CA CYS A 10 -6.16 -6.89 -10.31
C CYS A 10 -5.42 -5.59 -10.61
N ARG A 11 -5.05 -5.36 -11.88
CA ARG A 11 -4.55 -4.06 -12.39
C ARG A 11 -5.67 -3.01 -12.29
N TYR A 12 -5.88 -2.43 -11.12
CA TYR A 12 -6.84 -1.34 -10.93
C TYR A 12 -6.26 -0.05 -11.49
N ILE A 13 -6.42 0.15 -12.80
CA ILE A 13 -6.05 1.38 -13.51
C ILE A 13 -7.35 2.10 -13.84
N CYS A 14 -7.50 3.33 -13.35
CA CYS A 14 -8.65 4.16 -13.66
C CYS A 14 -8.15 5.48 -14.27
N ALA A 15 -8.55 5.73 -15.52
CA ALA A 15 -8.38 7.01 -16.18
C ALA A 15 -9.69 7.79 -16.08
N CYS A 16 -9.62 9.10 -15.85
CA CYS A 16 -10.81 9.96 -15.83
C CYS A 16 -11.03 10.53 -17.23
N PRO A 17 -12.11 10.18 -17.97
CA PRO A 17 -12.30 10.68 -19.34
C PRO A 17 -12.41 12.21 -19.44
N ARG A 18 -12.91 12.86 -18.38
CA ARG A 18 -13.01 14.32 -18.29
C ARG A 18 -11.71 15.01 -17.87
N HIS A 19 -10.77 14.24 -17.34
CA HIS A 19 -9.48 14.70 -16.85
C HIS A 19 -8.39 13.68 -17.23
N PRO A 20 -8.03 13.59 -18.53
CA PRO A 20 -7.03 12.64 -19.01
C PRO A 20 -5.63 12.88 -18.43
N GLU A 21 -5.39 14.06 -17.84
CA GLU A 21 -4.17 14.38 -17.10
C GLU A 21 -4.06 13.63 -15.76
N LEU A 22 -5.15 12.99 -15.28
CA LEU A 22 -5.19 12.21 -14.05
C LEU A 22 -5.13 10.71 -14.33
N LEU A 23 -4.27 10.02 -13.59
CA LEU A 23 -4.18 8.56 -13.55
C LEU A 23 -4.34 8.06 -12.12
N PHE A 24 -5.23 7.09 -11.90
CA PHE A 24 -5.37 6.40 -10.62
C PHE A 24 -4.88 4.96 -10.75
N VAL A 25 -3.98 4.54 -9.86
CA VAL A 25 -3.47 3.16 -9.78
C VAL A 25 -3.40 2.69 -8.33
N HIS A 26 -3.38 1.38 -8.07
CA HIS A 26 -3.12 0.90 -6.71
C HIS A 26 -1.66 1.17 -6.30
N ALA A 27 -0.69 0.64 -7.06
CA ALA A 27 0.74 0.81 -6.77
C ALA A 27 1.52 1.43 -7.94
N SER A 28 1.56 0.79 -9.11
CA SER A 28 2.21 1.32 -10.33
C SER A 28 1.53 0.74 -11.58
N LEU A 29 1.95 1.19 -12.78
CA LEU A 29 1.50 0.56 -14.03
C LEU A 29 2.18 -0.79 -14.29
N ARG A 30 3.39 -0.98 -13.74
CA ARG A 30 4.17 -2.21 -13.85
C ARG A 30 3.63 -3.33 -12.97
N ASN A 31 3.42 -3.09 -11.68
CA ASN A 31 3.07 -4.12 -10.70
C ASN A 31 2.39 -3.54 -9.45
N ASP A 32 1.31 -4.19 -8.99
CA ASP A 32 0.60 -3.81 -7.75
C ASP A 32 1.39 -4.05 -6.45
N ARG A 33 2.60 -4.61 -6.55
CA ARG A 33 3.54 -4.79 -5.42
C ARG A 33 4.65 -3.75 -5.40
N ASP A 34 4.67 -2.81 -6.34
CA ASP A 34 5.70 -1.78 -6.39
C ASP A 34 5.55 -0.79 -5.24
N SER A 35 6.57 -0.79 -4.38
CA SER A 35 6.63 0.07 -3.22
C SER A 35 7.41 1.33 -3.55
N ILE A 36 6.79 2.50 -3.35
CA ILE A 36 7.41 3.80 -3.59
C ILE A 36 7.57 4.53 -2.26
N ARG A 37 8.82 4.90 -1.95
CA ARG A 37 9.23 5.67 -0.78
C ARG A 37 9.81 7.01 -1.21
N ALA A 38 10.10 7.87 -0.24
CA ALA A 38 10.77 9.15 -0.49
C ALA A 38 12.14 8.98 -1.18
N HIS A 39 12.85 7.90 -0.86
CA HIS A 39 14.18 7.59 -1.39
C HIS A 39 14.18 6.66 -2.62
N THR A 40 13.01 6.28 -3.16
CA THR A 40 12.98 5.44 -4.37
C THR A 40 13.61 6.21 -5.53
N PRO A 41 14.66 5.67 -6.19
CA PRO A 41 15.34 6.30 -7.33
C PRO A 41 14.39 6.65 -8.48
N GLU A 42 14.69 7.70 -9.23
CA GLU A 42 13.85 8.12 -10.36
C GLU A 42 13.86 7.13 -11.53
N ASP A 43 14.95 6.38 -11.74
CA ASP A 43 15.02 5.32 -12.74
C ASP A 43 14.04 4.18 -12.41
N ASP A 44 13.92 3.84 -11.11
CA ASP A 44 12.92 2.88 -10.64
C ASP A 44 11.51 3.40 -10.86
N LEU A 45 11.25 4.69 -10.59
CA LEU A 45 9.94 5.30 -10.90
C LEU A 45 9.62 5.21 -12.39
N THR A 46 10.61 5.46 -13.24
CA THR A 46 10.48 5.35 -14.71
C THR A 46 10.11 3.92 -15.12
N ALA A 47 10.78 2.92 -14.56
CA ALA A 47 10.46 1.52 -14.81
C ALA A 47 9.08 1.11 -14.25
N MET A 48 8.65 1.70 -13.14
CA MET A 48 7.34 1.43 -12.52
C MET A 48 6.16 2.02 -13.30
N PHE A 49 6.40 3.09 -14.06
CA PHE A 49 5.38 3.79 -14.85
C PHE A 49 5.76 3.86 -16.35
N PRO A 50 5.85 2.71 -17.04
CA PRO A 50 6.14 2.70 -18.47
C PRO A 50 5.07 3.48 -19.25
N ASP A 51 5.52 4.28 -20.22
CA ASP A 51 4.69 5.04 -21.16
C ASP A 51 3.65 5.97 -20.51
N VAL A 52 3.90 6.44 -19.29
CA VAL A 52 2.95 7.27 -18.55
C VAL A 52 2.86 8.70 -19.11
N ASN A 53 1.64 9.06 -19.55
CA ASN A 53 1.34 10.38 -20.10
C ASN A 53 0.56 11.30 -19.15
N ALA A 54 0.14 10.80 -17.98
CA ALA A 54 -0.58 11.60 -16.99
C ALA A 54 0.35 12.60 -16.29
N GLU A 55 -0.18 13.80 -16.02
CA GLU A 55 0.51 14.86 -15.26
C GLU A 55 0.43 14.62 -13.75
N ILE A 56 -0.66 14.01 -13.29
CA ILE A 56 -0.86 13.64 -11.89
C ILE A 56 -1.21 12.16 -11.80
N ILE A 57 -0.43 11.44 -11.02
CA ILE A 57 -0.61 10.02 -10.75
C ILE A 57 -1.01 9.88 -9.30
N VAL A 58 -2.21 9.39 -9.03
CA VAL A 58 -2.72 9.10 -7.70
C VAL A 58 -2.62 7.62 -7.42
N ARG A 59 -1.99 7.27 -6.29
CA ARG A 59 -1.76 5.89 -5.87
C ARG A 59 -1.99 5.65 -4.39
N GLY A 60 -2.04 4.38 -4.01
CA GLY A 60 -2.11 3.92 -2.62
C GLY A 60 -0.94 3.00 -2.28
N HIS A 61 -1.25 1.77 -1.89
CA HIS A 61 -0.34 0.65 -1.62
C HIS A 61 0.59 0.81 -0.41
N ASN A 62 1.31 1.92 -0.29
CA ASN A 62 2.31 2.13 0.78
C ASN A 62 1.73 2.57 2.13
N HIS A 63 0.48 3.04 2.12
CA HIS A 63 -0.26 3.53 3.30
C HIS A 63 0.42 4.70 4.04
N VAL A 64 1.29 5.42 3.34
CA VAL A 64 1.99 6.62 3.83
C VAL A 64 1.69 7.73 2.83
N GLY A 65 0.98 8.78 3.28
CA GLY A 65 0.67 9.93 2.44
C GLY A 65 1.95 10.61 1.94
N ALA A 66 2.03 10.91 0.65
CA ALA A 66 3.18 11.59 0.07
C ALA A 66 2.82 12.32 -1.23
N LEU A 67 3.58 13.38 -1.53
CA LEU A 67 3.61 14.02 -2.84
C LEU A 67 5.08 14.04 -3.30
N ARG A 68 5.36 13.43 -4.44
CA ARG A 68 6.66 13.50 -5.11
C ARG A 68 6.51 14.14 -6.47
N VAL A 69 7.52 14.92 -6.87
CA VAL A 69 7.65 15.41 -8.25
C VAL A 69 8.72 14.58 -8.94
N TRP A 70 8.42 14.07 -10.13
CA TRP A 70 9.32 13.24 -10.93
C TRP A 70 9.03 13.50 -12.41
N GLN A 71 10.04 13.89 -13.19
CA GLN A 71 9.90 14.26 -14.61
C GLN A 71 8.75 15.25 -14.88
N GLY A 72 8.61 16.27 -14.02
CA GLY A 72 7.54 17.27 -14.09
C GLY A 72 6.13 16.77 -13.71
N ARG A 73 5.97 15.49 -13.37
CA ARG A 73 4.70 14.88 -12.94
C ARG A 73 4.56 14.90 -11.43
N ARG A 74 3.33 14.93 -10.94
CA ARG A 74 2.99 14.83 -9.51
C ARG A 74 2.54 13.41 -9.18
N LEU A 75 3.37 12.68 -8.44
CA LEU A 75 3.04 11.37 -7.91
C LEU A 75 2.49 11.52 -6.48
N VAL A 76 1.18 11.35 -6.33
CA VAL A 76 0.44 11.49 -5.09
C VAL A 76 0.18 10.11 -4.52
N THR A 77 0.75 9.78 -3.35
CA THR A 77 0.29 8.65 -2.54
C THR A 77 -0.74 9.17 -1.54
N ALA A 78 -1.97 8.64 -1.60
CA ALA A 78 -3.11 9.18 -0.88
C ALA A 78 -3.08 8.92 0.65
N GLY A 79 -2.27 7.96 1.10
CA GLY A 79 -2.31 7.45 2.48
C GLY A 79 -3.20 6.20 2.58
N SER A 80 -3.80 5.99 3.74
CA SER A 80 -4.73 4.89 3.99
C SER A 80 -5.81 5.29 5.00
N VAL A 81 -7.06 5.01 4.66
CA VAL A 81 -8.21 5.29 5.54
C VAL A 81 -8.24 4.30 6.71
N GLY A 82 -8.00 3.02 6.45
CA GLY A 82 -8.18 1.95 7.45
C GLY A 82 -6.89 1.43 8.08
N LEU A 83 -5.72 1.78 7.53
CA LEU A 83 -4.43 1.26 8.01
C LEU A 83 -3.29 2.22 7.65
N PRO A 84 -3.24 3.46 8.18
CA PRO A 84 -2.10 4.36 7.98
C PRO A 84 -0.82 3.74 8.57
N LEU A 85 0.34 4.00 7.97
CA LEU A 85 1.64 3.41 8.38
C LEU A 85 2.75 4.46 8.57
N ASP A 86 2.40 5.70 8.91
CA ASP A 86 3.32 6.83 9.10
C ASP A 86 3.48 7.28 10.56
N GLY A 87 2.97 6.48 11.51
CA GLY A 87 2.95 6.79 12.94
C GLY A 87 1.75 7.62 13.41
N ASN A 88 0.88 8.07 12.51
CA ASN A 88 -0.38 8.74 12.86
C ASN A 88 -1.58 7.82 12.62
N PRO A 89 -2.28 7.35 13.67
CA PRO A 89 -3.38 6.40 13.53
C PRO A 89 -4.68 7.01 13.01
N SER A 90 -4.71 8.30 12.65
CA SER A 90 -5.87 8.94 12.00
C SER A 90 -6.09 8.36 10.60
N ALA A 91 -7.34 8.27 10.15
CA ALA A 91 -7.66 7.87 8.78
C ALA A 91 -7.13 8.93 7.79
N GLN A 92 -6.48 8.49 6.71
CA GLN A 92 -5.82 9.41 5.77
C GLN A 92 -6.36 9.27 4.34
N TYR A 93 -6.51 10.40 3.67
CA TYR A 93 -6.83 10.46 2.24
C TYR A 93 -6.23 11.74 1.61
N ALA A 94 -6.23 11.79 0.27
CA ALA A 94 -5.87 12.99 -0.48
C ALA A 94 -7.11 13.60 -1.15
N LEU A 95 -7.24 14.92 -1.06
CA LEU A 95 -8.23 15.72 -1.76
C LEU A 95 -7.57 16.37 -2.98
N LEU A 96 -8.13 16.11 -4.17
CA LEU A 96 -7.72 16.75 -5.41
C LEU A 96 -8.83 17.69 -5.86
N GLU A 97 -8.52 18.98 -5.94
CA GLU A 97 -9.48 20.01 -6.32
C GLU A 97 -9.00 20.79 -7.54
N ARG A 98 -9.85 20.85 -8.58
CA ARG A 98 -9.57 21.64 -9.78
C ARG A 98 -9.92 23.11 -9.52
N ARG A 99 -8.91 23.97 -9.47
CA ARG A 99 -9.02 25.43 -9.37
C ARG A 99 -8.66 26.08 -10.71
N THR A 100 -8.83 27.40 -10.80
CA THR A 100 -8.49 28.19 -12.00
C THR A 100 -7.03 28.09 -12.39
N MET A 101 -6.10 28.02 -11.42
CA MET A 101 -4.65 27.88 -11.65
C MET A 101 -4.18 26.43 -11.78
N GLY A 102 -5.09 25.45 -11.83
CA GLY A 102 -4.77 24.03 -11.92
C GLY A 102 -5.24 23.21 -10.72
N TRP A 103 -4.66 22.02 -10.55
CA TRP A 103 -5.03 21.11 -9.47
C TRP A 103 -4.34 21.47 -8.15
N GLN A 104 -5.12 21.69 -7.11
CA GLN A 104 -4.67 21.72 -5.73
C GLN A 104 -4.75 20.30 -5.14
N ILE A 105 -3.75 19.92 -4.36
CA ILE A 105 -3.67 18.62 -3.69
C ILE A 105 -3.47 18.87 -2.20
N GLU A 106 -4.31 18.24 -1.38
CA GLU A 106 -4.23 18.32 0.08
C GLU A 106 -4.28 16.91 0.68
N HIS A 107 -3.43 16.63 1.66
CA HIS A 107 -3.50 15.41 2.47
C HIS A 107 -4.27 15.70 3.74
N VAL A 108 -5.33 14.93 3.98
CA VAL A 108 -6.23 15.11 5.12
C VAL A 108 -6.13 13.92 6.06
N ALA A 109 -6.04 14.22 7.36
CA ALA A 109 -6.07 13.23 8.43
C ALA A 109 -7.30 13.44 9.32
N VAL A 110 -8.08 12.38 9.51
CA VAL A 110 -9.33 12.40 10.29
C VAL A 110 -9.23 11.45 11.47
N ARG A 111 -9.37 12.00 12.69
CA ARG A 111 -9.40 11.20 13.91
C ARG A 111 -10.65 10.32 13.95
N TYR A 112 -10.49 9.10 14.42
CA TYR A 112 -11.58 8.16 14.69
C TYR A 112 -11.28 7.39 15.98
N ASP A 113 -12.26 6.60 16.44
CA ASP A 113 -12.08 5.74 17.62
C ASP A 113 -11.23 4.50 17.28
N VAL A 114 -9.91 4.67 17.41
CA VAL A 114 -8.93 3.59 17.18
C VAL A 114 -9.15 2.44 18.17
N ALA A 115 -9.54 2.74 19.42
CA ALA A 115 -9.77 1.71 20.43
C ALA A 115 -10.97 0.81 20.05
N ALA A 116 -12.08 1.41 19.59
CA ALA A 116 -13.23 0.66 19.09
C ALA A 116 -12.88 -0.17 17.84
N ALA A 117 -12.04 0.34 16.95
CA ALA A 117 -11.56 -0.42 15.79
C ALA A 117 -10.71 -1.63 16.22
N VAL A 118 -9.79 -1.45 17.17
CA VAL A 118 -8.94 -2.51 17.74
C VAL A 118 -9.78 -3.57 18.47
N GLU A 119 -10.79 -3.18 19.25
CA GLU A 119 -11.72 -4.09 19.94
C GLU A 119 -12.51 -4.95 18.93
N ARG A 120 -12.85 -4.38 17.77
CA ARG A 120 -13.60 -5.08 16.72
C ARG A 120 -12.83 -6.27 16.13
N PHE A 121 -11.48 -6.25 16.14
CA PHE A 121 -10.69 -7.41 15.70
C PHE A 121 -11.00 -8.67 16.52
N GLU A 122 -11.19 -8.52 17.84
CA GLU A 122 -11.55 -9.63 18.72
C GLU A 122 -13.03 -10.00 18.56
N ARG A 123 -13.92 -9.00 18.70
CA ARG A 123 -15.38 -9.22 18.72
C ARG A 123 -15.95 -9.79 17.42
N SER A 124 -15.31 -9.51 16.29
CA SER A 124 -15.72 -10.07 15.00
C SER A 124 -15.29 -11.51 14.78
N GLY A 125 -14.46 -12.09 15.68
CA GLY A 125 -13.82 -13.39 15.47
C GLY A 125 -12.65 -13.33 14.48
N TYR A 126 -12.27 -12.16 13.97
CA TYR A 126 -11.20 -12.01 12.99
C TYR A 126 -9.87 -12.54 13.50
N LEU A 127 -9.49 -12.23 14.76
CA LEU A 127 -8.25 -12.75 15.34
C LEU A 127 -8.23 -14.28 15.44
N ALA A 128 -9.37 -14.90 15.78
CA ALA A 128 -9.47 -16.36 15.83
C ALA A 128 -9.30 -16.98 14.43
N ALA A 129 -9.85 -16.35 13.40
CA ALA A 129 -9.74 -16.82 12.02
C ALA A 129 -8.36 -16.62 11.39
N THR A 130 -7.59 -15.62 11.83
CA THR A 130 -6.35 -15.17 11.15
C THR A 130 -5.07 -15.36 11.96
N GLY A 131 -5.17 -15.71 13.24
CA GLY A 131 -4.03 -16.01 14.10
C GLY A 131 -3.04 -14.85 14.21
N VAL A 132 -1.75 -15.16 14.07
CA VAL A 132 -0.65 -14.18 14.23
C VAL A 132 -0.78 -13.01 13.25
N ILE A 133 -1.15 -13.28 11.99
CA ILE A 133 -1.29 -12.21 10.98
C ILE A 133 -2.38 -11.21 11.37
N GLY A 134 -3.50 -11.70 11.91
CA GLY A 134 -4.56 -10.82 12.44
C GLY A 134 -4.09 -9.92 13.56
N ARG A 135 -3.31 -10.48 14.50
CA ARG A 135 -2.73 -9.71 15.61
C ARG A 135 -1.75 -8.64 15.12
N LEU A 136 -0.95 -8.95 14.10
CA LEU A 136 -0.06 -7.94 13.50
C LEU A 136 -0.88 -6.81 12.86
N TYR A 137 -1.94 -7.10 12.09
CA TYR A 137 -2.83 -6.06 11.56
C TYR A 137 -3.47 -5.22 12.67
N GLN A 138 -3.92 -5.84 13.76
CA GLN A 138 -4.46 -5.13 14.91
C GLN A 138 -3.42 -4.16 15.51
N LEU A 139 -2.17 -4.58 15.64
CA LEU A 139 -1.07 -3.73 16.10
C LEU A 139 -0.78 -2.59 15.13
N GLU A 140 -0.76 -2.85 13.82
CA GLU A 140 -0.56 -1.81 12.81
C GLU A 140 -1.69 -0.77 12.84
N VAL A 141 -2.96 -1.17 13.03
CA VAL A 141 -4.08 -0.24 13.24
C VAL A 141 -3.88 0.60 14.50
N ALA A 142 -3.47 -0.03 15.61
CA ALA A 142 -3.29 0.65 16.89
C ALA A 142 -2.13 1.67 16.88
N THR A 143 -1.08 1.38 16.12
CA THR A 143 0.21 2.10 16.20
C THR A 143 0.58 2.88 14.94
N ALA A 144 -0.17 2.70 13.86
CA ALA A 144 0.15 3.20 12.53
C ALA A 144 1.59 2.91 12.10
N SER A 145 2.12 1.73 12.42
CA SER A 145 3.52 1.36 12.22
C SER A 145 3.65 0.01 11.53
N PHE A 146 4.71 -0.19 10.75
CA PHE A 146 4.97 -1.45 10.01
C PHE A 146 5.33 -2.60 10.96
N HIS A 147 4.48 -3.63 11.01
CA HIS A 147 4.72 -4.87 11.75
C HIS A 147 4.69 -6.09 10.84
N ILE A 148 3.80 -6.10 9.84
CA ILE A 148 3.58 -7.25 8.96
C ILE A 148 4.74 -7.44 8.01
N VAL A 149 5.14 -6.40 7.28
CA VAL A 149 6.22 -6.51 6.29
C VAL A 149 7.54 -6.92 6.96
N PRO A 150 7.99 -6.30 8.08
CA PRO A 150 9.16 -6.77 8.80
C PRO A 150 9.05 -8.22 9.28
N PHE A 151 7.88 -8.62 9.81
CA PHE A 151 7.64 -10.00 10.23
C PHE A 151 7.76 -10.99 9.06
N LEU A 152 7.13 -10.70 7.92
CA LEU A 152 7.17 -11.57 6.74
C LEU A 152 8.59 -11.71 6.20
N LEU A 153 9.37 -10.63 6.15
CA LEU A 153 10.76 -10.67 5.72
C LEU A 153 11.63 -11.49 6.68
N ALA A 154 11.44 -11.32 7.99
CA ALA A 154 12.14 -12.12 8.99
C ALA A 154 11.77 -13.61 8.88
N TYR A 155 10.48 -13.92 8.75
CA TYR A 155 9.97 -15.27 8.59
C TYR A 155 10.49 -15.95 7.31
N GLN A 156 10.52 -15.24 6.19
CA GLN A 156 11.08 -15.74 4.94
C GLN A 156 12.58 -16.06 5.06
N ARG A 157 13.35 -15.19 5.71
CA ARG A 157 14.79 -15.41 5.95
C ARG A 157 15.01 -16.65 6.83
N TRP A 158 14.26 -16.77 7.92
CA TRP A 158 14.35 -17.94 8.80
C TRP A 158 14.00 -19.24 8.06
N ASN A 159 12.90 -19.26 7.31
CA ASN A 159 12.52 -20.44 6.51
C ASN A 159 13.57 -20.82 5.46
N ALA A 160 14.22 -19.83 4.83
CA ALA A 160 15.29 -20.11 3.88
C ALA A 160 16.50 -20.76 4.57
N GLN A 161 16.83 -20.33 5.78
CA GLN A 161 17.92 -20.88 6.59
C GLN A 161 17.61 -22.32 7.05
N GLU A 162 16.41 -22.59 7.54
CA GLU A 162 15.96 -23.95 7.92
C GLU A 162 16.02 -24.92 6.73
N ARG A 163 15.59 -24.47 5.54
CA ARG A 163 15.66 -25.27 4.31
C ARG A 163 17.09 -25.50 3.82
N SER A 164 18.02 -24.61 4.14
CA SER A 164 19.46 -24.82 3.89
C SER A 164 20.16 -25.61 5.00
N GLY A 165 19.53 -25.78 6.17
CA GLY A 165 20.09 -26.42 7.36
C GLY A 165 19.81 -27.92 7.49
N PHE A 166 18.87 -28.47 6.70
CA PHE A 166 18.66 -29.91 6.59
C PHE A 166 19.40 -30.48 5.38
N GLY A 167 20.74 -30.49 5.48
CA GLY A 167 21.52 -31.53 4.84
C GLY A 167 21.15 -32.88 5.47
N THR A 168 20.94 -33.88 4.63
CA THR A 168 20.69 -35.28 4.97
C THR A 168 21.57 -35.76 6.12
N ALA A 169 21.01 -35.85 7.32
CA ALA A 169 21.61 -36.54 8.46
C ALA A 169 20.68 -37.66 8.91
N TYR A 170 20.30 -38.51 7.96
CA TYR A 170 19.82 -39.87 8.18
C TYR A 170 20.21 -40.68 6.94
N GLU A 171 21.44 -41.18 6.93
CA GLU A 171 21.89 -42.41 6.28
C GLU A 171 23.14 -42.91 7.02
#